data_AF-A0A0B0Q6W9-F1
#
_entry.id   AF-A0A0B0Q6W9-F1
#
_cell.length_a   1.000
_cell.length_b   1.000
_cell.length_c   1.000
_cell.angle_alpha   90.00
_cell.angle_beta   90.00
_cell.angle_gamma   90.00
#
_symmetry.space_group_name_H-M   'P 1'
#
loop_
_entity.id
_entity.type
_entity.pdbx_description
1 polymer ?
#
loop_
_entity_poly.entity_id
_entity_poly.type
_entity_poly.pdbx_seq_one_letter_code
_entity_poly.pdbx_strand_id
1 'polypeptide(L)'
;MKSWVFLFYFLTPFLYGIETPQPTRPRLENVSFLRDTAALSHEDALILLRYGTYRALPNKAISFGADDATYWIAFALPPNPSQRFYLEFLYDQLSRVESFVYDNDRLVHTSINGNSVPIDQREVQYPLLVLYFLARKKR
;
A
#
# COMPACT_ATOMS: atom_id res chain seq x y z
N MET A 1 17.29 10.48 -46.39
CA MET A 1 15.87 10.82 -46.13
C MET A 1 15.76 11.19 -44.66
N LYS A 2 15.28 12.40 -44.32
CA LYS A 2 15.15 12.83 -42.92
C LYS A 2 13.68 12.68 -42.51
N SER A 3 13.43 11.77 -41.58
CA SER A 3 12.10 11.56 -40.99
C SER A 3 11.99 12.35 -39.70
N TRP A 4 10.83 12.97 -39.46
CA TRP A 4 10.51 13.68 -38.24
C TRP A 4 9.40 12.94 -37.50
N VAL A 5 9.53 12.80 -36.19
CA VAL A 5 8.51 12.25 -35.30
C VAL A 5 8.05 13.38 -34.39
N PHE A 6 6.75 13.66 -34.42
CA PHE A 6 6.12 14.60 -33.49
C PHE A 6 5.33 13.79 -32.46
N LEU A 7 5.72 13.92 -31.19
CA LEU A 7 5.01 13.34 -30.06
C LEU A 7 4.27 14.47 -29.35
N PHE A 8 2.93 14.43 -29.38
CA PHE A 8 2.10 15.35 -28.59
C PHE A 8 1.60 14.61 -27.35
N TYR A 9 2.05 15.05 -26.18
CA TYR A 9 1.52 14.60 -24.89
C TYR A 9 0.51 15.62 -24.39
N PHE A 10 -0.77 15.23 -24.31
CA PHE A 10 -1.76 16.01 -23.56
C PHE A 10 -1.62 15.65 -22.08
N LEU A 11 -0.96 16.50 -21.31
CA LEU A 11 -1.11 16.51 -19.85
C LEU A 11 -2.40 17.27 -19.52
N THR A 12 -3.52 16.55 -19.47
CA THR A 12 -4.73 17.06 -18.85
C THR A 12 -4.53 17.08 -17.32
N PRO A 13 -4.64 18.24 -16.65
CA PRO A 13 -4.67 18.29 -15.19
C PRO A 13 -6.06 17.83 -14.74
N PHE A 14 -6.26 16.52 -14.63
CA PHE A 14 -7.48 15.97 -14.05
C PHE A 14 -7.42 16.11 -12.53
N LEU A 15 -7.87 17.27 -12.03
CA LEU A 15 -8.33 17.42 -10.65
C LEU A 15 -9.80 16.99 -10.57
N TYR A 16 -10.06 15.70 -10.76
CA TYR A 16 -11.36 15.13 -10.39
C TYR A 16 -11.24 14.45 -9.03
N GLY A 17 -11.94 14.99 -8.03
CA GLY A 17 -12.25 14.26 -6.81
C GLY A 17 -13.29 13.19 -7.15
N ILE A 18 -12.83 11.98 -7.47
CA ILE A 18 -13.72 10.85 -7.70
C ILE A 18 -14.14 10.31 -6.34
N GLU A 19 -15.42 10.47 -5.97
CA GLU A 19 -16.01 9.71 -4.88
C GLU A 19 -16.17 8.26 -5.34
N THR A 20 -15.18 7.42 -5.05
CA THR A 20 -15.26 5.98 -5.31
C THR A 20 -16.20 5.34 -4.29
N PRO A 21 -17.30 4.68 -4.71
CA PRO A 21 -18.17 3.94 -3.80
C PRO A 21 -17.36 2.89 -3.04
N GLN A 22 -17.53 2.86 -1.71
CA GLN A 22 -16.84 1.90 -0.85
C GLN A 22 -17.36 0.50 -1.16
N PRO A 23 -16.49 -0.48 -1.48
CA PRO A 23 -16.92 -1.86 -1.65
C PRO A 23 -17.51 -2.39 -0.34
N THR A 24 -18.56 -3.22 -0.42
CA THR A 24 -19.22 -3.97 0.67
C THR A 24 -18.35 -5.08 1.27
N ARG A 25 -17.03 -4.95 1.21
CA ARG A 25 -16.07 -5.94 1.71
C ARG A 25 -15.84 -5.72 3.21
N PRO A 26 -15.51 -6.78 3.97
CA PRO A 26 -15.13 -6.64 5.37
C PRO A 26 -13.99 -5.63 5.48
N ARG A 27 -14.22 -4.58 6.26
CA ARG A 27 -13.27 -3.50 6.49
C ARG A 27 -12.24 -4.01 7.50
N LEU A 28 -10.95 -3.79 7.23
CA LEU A 28 -9.91 -4.00 8.24
C LEU A 28 -10.23 -3.08 9.43
N GLU A 29 -10.31 -3.66 10.62
CA GLU A 29 -10.50 -2.93 11.86
C GLU A 29 -9.14 -2.50 12.44
N ASN A 30 -9.12 -1.43 13.24
CA ASN A 30 -7.91 -0.92 13.89
C ASN A 30 -6.77 -0.58 12.93
N VAL A 31 -7.11 -0.06 11.75
CA VAL A 31 -6.13 0.47 10.80
C VAL A 31 -5.67 1.84 11.26
N SER A 32 -4.36 2.03 11.26
CA SER A 32 -3.72 3.29 11.59
C SER A 32 -2.74 3.68 10.48
N PHE A 33 -2.41 4.96 10.39
CA PHE A 33 -1.51 5.46 9.36
C PHE A 33 -0.59 6.57 9.88
N LEU A 34 0.53 6.73 9.18
CA LEU A 34 1.51 7.80 9.36
C LEU A 34 1.91 8.33 7.99
N ARG A 35 1.80 9.64 7.79
CA ARG A 35 2.38 10.33 6.63
C ARG A 35 3.81 10.71 6.95
N ASP A 36 4.73 10.38 6.06
CA ASP A 36 6.16 10.52 6.23
C ASP A 36 6.78 11.22 5.02
N THR A 37 7.52 12.31 5.27
CA THR A 37 8.31 13.04 4.27
C THR A 37 9.82 12.95 4.54
N ALA A 38 10.23 12.24 5.59
CA ALA A 38 11.62 12.08 6.01
C ALA A 38 12.28 10.80 5.46
N ALA A 39 11.55 10.00 4.68
CA ALA A 39 12.00 8.73 4.11
C ALA A 39 12.45 7.73 5.20
N LEU A 40 11.56 7.47 6.16
CA LEU A 40 11.78 6.51 7.23
C LEU A 40 12.07 5.11 6.70
N SER A 41 12.85 4.35 7.46
CA SER A 41 12.95 2.91 7.29
C SER A 41 11.71 2.21 7.84
N HIS A 42 11.51 0.94 7.45
CA HIS A 42 10.39 0.16 7.99
C HIS A 42 10.59 -0.18 9.48
N GLU A 43 11.83 -0.26 9.97
CA GLU A 43 12.14 -0.40 11.38
C GLU A 43 11.74 0.85 12.18
N ASP A 44 12.07 2.04 11.68
CA ASP A 44 11.70 3.30 12.33
C ASP A 44 10.18 3.48 12.34
N ALA A 45 9.52 3.13 11.24
CA ALA A 45 8.07 3.14 11.14
C ALA A 45 7.42 2.21 12.19
N LEU A 46 7.97 1.00 12.38
CA LEU A 46 7.51 0.06 13.42
C LEU A 46 7.71 0.62 14.83
N ILE A 47 8.83 1.30 15.09
CA ILE A 47 9.10 1.94 16.38
C ILE A 47 8.05 3.02 16.66
N LEU A 48 7.80 3.91 15.69
CA LEU A 48 6.80 4.98 15.82
C LEU A 48 5.37 4.45 16.00
N LEU A 49 5.03 3.32 15.38
CA LEU A 49 3.75 2.65 15.60
C LEU A 49 3.57 2.28 17.09
N ARG A 50 4.61 1.74 17.73
CA ARG A 50 4.55 1.33 19.15
C ARG A 50 4.51 2.50 20.11
N TYR A 51 5.16 3.60 19.76
CA TYR A 51 5.06 4.86 20.51
C TYR A 51 3.70 5.54 20.35
N GLY A 52 2.77 4.98 19.56
CA GLY A 52 1.43 5.50 19.38
C GLY A 52 1.39 6.77 18.52
N THR A 53 2.40 6.99 17.67
CA THR A 53 2.47 8.17 16.80
C THR A 53 1.49 8.10 15.63
N TYR A 54 1.07 6.89 15.24
CA TYR A 54 0.14 6.68 14.14
C TYR A 54 -1.25 7.20 14.49
N ARG A 55 -1.95 7.73 13.47
CA ARG A 55 -3.34 8.20 13.61
C ARG A 55 -4.30 7.12 13.13
N ALA A 56 -5.48 7.03 13.74
CA ALA A 56 -6.53 6.14 13.24
C ALA A 56 -6.90 6.50 11.80
N LEU A 57 -7.05 5.50 10.93
CA LEU A 57 -7.47 5.72 9.55
C LEU A 57 -8.93 6.19 9.54
N PRO A 58 -9.25 7.34 8.93
CA PRO A 58 -10.60 7.88 8.97
C PRO A 58 -11.59 7.03 8.16
N ASN A 59 -12.88 7.19 8.49
CA ASN A 59 -13.94 6.40 7.86
C ASN A 59 -14.22 6.76 6.39
N LYS A 60 -13.66 7.87 5.89
CA LYS A 60 -13.78 8.34 4.52
C LYS A 60 -12.48 8.13 3.76
N ALA A 61 -12.58 7.83 2.47
CA ALA A 61 -11.42 7.84 1.58
C ALA A 61 -10.83 9.26 1.57
N ILE A 62 -9.54 9.38 1.92
CA ILE A 62 -8.81 10.64 1.77
C ILE A 62 -8.00 10.53 0.49
N SER A 63 -8.28 11.41 -0.47
CA SER A 63 -7.35 11.68 -1.56
C SER A 63 -6.42 12.80 -1.12
N PHE A 64 -5.12 12.53 -1.17
CA PHE A 64 -4.09 13.53 -0.86
C PHE A 64 -3.60 14.26 -2.11
N GLY A 65 -4.15 13.94 -3.30
CA GLY A 65 -3.63 14.43 -4.57
C GLY A 65 -2.25 13.86 -4.89
N ALA A 66 -1.49 14.55 -5.74
CA ALA A 66 -0.08 14.25 -5.95
C ALA A 66 0.72 14.75 -4.74
N ASP A 67 1.20 13.82 -3.93
CA ASP A 67 2.01 14.07 -2.74
C ASP A 67 3.33 13.30 -2.86
N ASP A 68 4.43 13.89 -2.39
CA ASP A 68 5.77 13.28 -2.36
C ASP A 68 6.03 12.49 -1.08
N ALA A 69 5.04 12.41 -0.19
CA ALA A 69 5.11 11.65 1.04
C ALA A 69 4.94 10.13 0.85
N THR A 70 5.60 9.39 1.74
CA THR A 70 5.31 7.97 2.00
C THR A 70 4.18 7.85 3.02
N TYR A 71 3.23 6.96 2.76
CA TYR A 71 2.14 6.66 3.69
C TYR A 71 2.32 5.28 4.28
N TRP A 72 2.70 5.23 5.55
CA TRP A 72 2.77 3.99 6.30
C TRP A 72 1.38 3.63 6.81
N ILE A 73 0.91 2.43 6.51
CA ILE A 73 -0.38 1.90 6.97
C ILE A 73 -0.10 0.67 7.82
N ALA A 74 -0.67 0.62 9.02
CA ALA A 74 -0.49 -0.46 9.98
C ALA A 74 -1.83 -1.03 10.45
N PHE A 75 -1.94 -2.34 10.48
CA PHE A 75 -3.10 -3.09 10.97
C PHE A 75 -2.65 -4.46 11.47
N ALA A 76 -3.44 -5.04 12.38
CA ALA A 76 -3.20 -6.40 12.86
C ALA A 76 -3.96 -7.41 12.00
N LEU A 77 -3.29 -8.50 11.63
CA LEU A 77 -3.95 -9.65 11.02
C LEU A 77 -4.59 -10.50 12.12
N PRO A 78 -5.84 -10.95 11.96
CA PRO A 78 -6.46 -11.85 12.92
C PRO A 78 -5.71 -13.19 12.95
N PRO A 79 -5.57 -13.84 14.12
CA PRO A 79 -4.87 -15.10 14.25
C PRO A 79 -5.69 -16.24 13.63
N ASN A 80 -5.53 -16.48 12.33
CA ASN A 80 -6.17 -17.61 11.65
C ASN A 80 -5.23 -18.29 10.62
N PRO A 81 -4.57 -19.40 11.00
CA PRO A 81 -3.58 -20.06 10.14
C PRO A 81 -4.17 -20.83 8.96
N SER A 82 -5.49 -21.05 8.96
CA SER A 82 -6.18 -21.77 7.90
C SER A 82 -6.66 -20.86 6.78
N GLN A 83 -6.53 -19.54 6.96
CA GLN A 83 -7.09 -18.54 6.05
C GLN A 83 -5.96 -17.75 5.38
N ARG A 84 -6.06 -17.63 4.06
CA ARG A 84 -5.17 -16.76 3.26
C ARG A 84 -5.77 -15.37 3.24
N PHE A 85 -4.94 -14.37 3.53
CA PHE A 85 -5.34 -12.97 3.44
C PHE A 85 -4.63 -12.34 2.24
N TYR A 86 -5.41 -11.57 1.48
CA TYR A 86 -4.92 -10.77 0.37
C TYR A 86 -5.29 -9.32 0.66
N LEU A 87 -4.31 -8.42 0.59
CA LEU A 87 -4.59 -6.99 0.59
C LEU A 87 -4.65 -6.53 -0.86
N GLU A 88 -5.83 -6.12 -1.29
CA GLU A 88 -6.06 -5.57 -2.61
C GLU A 88 -6.16 -4.05 -2.51
N PHE A 89 -5.35 -3.36 -3.30
CA PHE A 89 -5.44 -1.91 -3.44
C PHE A 89 -6.28 -1.61 -4.67
N LEU A 90 -7.40 -0.94 -4.45
CA LEU A 90 -8.32 -0.51 -5.51
C LEU A 90 -7.85 0.79 -6.19
N TYR A 91 -6.78 1.40 -5.69
CA TYR A 91 -6.19 2.60 -6.26
C TYR A 91 -5.08 2.21 -7.23
N ASP A 92 -5.32 2.44 -8.52
CA ASP A 92 -4.49 2.00 -9.63
C ASP A 92 -3.27 2.90 -9.89
N GLN A 93 -3.12 4.02 -9.17
CA GLN A 93 -2.03 4.98 -9.38
C GLN A 93 -0.89 4.87 -8.36
N LEU A 94 -0.84 3.79 -7.56
CA LEU A 94 0.26 3.58 -6.62
C LEU A 94 1.54 3.20 -7.37
N SER A 95 2.51 4.14 -7.39
CA SER A 95 3.82 3.93 -8.01
C SER A 95 4.57 2.76 -7.39
N ARG A 96 4.59 2.67 -6.06
CA ARG A 96 5.34 1.66 -5.31
C ARG A 96 4.62 1.35 -4.01
N VAL A 97 4.53 0.06 -3.68
CA VAL A 97 3.95 -0.43 -2.44
C VAL A 97 4.90 -1.48 -1.89
N GLU A 98 5.29 -1.32 -0.64
CA GLU A 98 6.10 -2.29 0.09
C GLU A 98 5.29 -2.79 1.28
N SER A 99 5.36 -4.10 1.57
CA SER A 99 4.80 -4.66 2.79
C SER A 99 5.88 -5.28 3.64
N PHE A 100 5.74 -5.10 4.95
CA PHE A 100 6.58 -5.69 5.97
C PHE A 100 5.69 -6.41 6.98
N VAL A 101 5.82 -7.72 7.08
CA VAL A 101 5.05 -8.52 8.03
C VAL A 101 5.94 -8.83 9.21
N TYR A 102 5.47 -8.45 10.40
CA TYR A 102 6.15 -8.71 11.65
C TYR A 102 5.38 -9.73 12.49
N ASP A 103 6.10 -10.70 13.06
CA ASP A 103 5.59 -11.61 14.08
C ASP A 103 6.51 -11.51 15.31
N ASN A 104 5.97 -11.07 16.45
CA ASN A 104 6.73 -10.80 17.68
C ASN A 104 8.03 -10.03 17.39
N ASP A 105 7.91 -8.84 16.78
CA ASP A 105 9.04 -7.94 16.46
C ASP A 105 9.96 -8.41 15.34
N ARG A 106 9.87 -9.66 14.93
CA ARG A 106 10.70 -10.21 13.88
C ARG A 106 10.05 -9.99 12.54
N LEU A 107 10.79 -9.40 11.61
CA LEU A 107 10.39 -9.37 10.21
C LEU A 107 10.34 -10.80 9.66
N VAL A 108 9.16 -11.24 9.27
CA VAL A 108 8.91 -12.59 8.75
C VAL A 108 8.62 -12.63 7.26
N HIS A 109 8.24 -11.49 6.67
CA HIS A 109 7.97 -11.39 5.24
C HIS A 109 8.16 -9.96 4.73
N THR A 110 8.66 -9.84 3.51
CA THR A 110 8.67 -8.59 2.75
C THR A 110 8.13 -8.83 1.35
N SER A 111 7.45 -7.83 0.80
CA SER A 111 7.02 -7.87 -0.59
C SER A 111 7.03 -6.48 -1.19
N ILE A 112 7.12 -6.43 -2.51
CA ILE A 112 7.10 -5.20 -3.29
C ILE A 112 6.10 -5.33 -4.45
N ASN A 113 5.35 -4.26 -4.69
CA ASN A 113 4.38 -4.13 -5.75
C ASN A 113 4.26 -2.65 -6.20
N GLY A 114 3.37 -2.35 -7.14
CA GLY A 114 3.18 -0.99 -7.66
C GLY A 114 3.55 -0.87 -9.13
N ASN A 115 3.08 0.22 -9.75
CA ASN A 115 3.24 0.46 -11.19
C ASN A 115 4.70 0.59 -11.64
N SER A 116 5.59 1.05 -10.76
CA SER A 116 7.03 1.17 -11.05
C SER A 116 7.78 -0.16 -10.98
N VAL A 117 7.15 -1.22 -10.46
CA VAL A 117 7.80 -2.51 -10.20
C VAL A 117 7.50 -3.46 -11.35
N PRO A 118 8.52 -4.04 -12.02
CA PRO A 118 8.32 -5.05 -13.06
C PRO A 118 7.48 -6.23 -12.58
N ILE A 119 6.58 -6.76 -13.43
CA ILE A 119 5.62 -7.81 -13.03
C ILE A 119 6.33 -9.07 -12.50
N ASP A 120 7.46 -9.43 -13.08
CA ASP A 120 8.30 -10.57 -12.68
C ASP A 120 8.98 -10.39 -11.32
N GLN A 121 9.05 -9.16 -10.82
CA GLN A 121 9.58 -8.82 -9.49
C GLN A 121 8.48 -8.69 -8.42
N ARG A 122 7.21 -8.73 -8.81
CA ARG A 122 6.07 -8.63 -7.87
C ARG A 122 5.80 -9.99 -7.23
N GLU A 123 5.40 -9.97 -5.96
CA GLU A 123 4.99 -11.20 -5.26
C GLU A 123 3.79 -11.88 -5.94
N VAL A 124 2.82 -11.07 -6.38
CA VAL A 124 1.67 -11.54 -7.14
C VAL A 124 1.78 -10.98 -8.56
N GLN A 125 1.93 -11.88 -9.54
CA GLN A 125 2.00 -11.54 -10.96
C GLN A 125 0.60 -11.28 -11.54
N TYR A 126 -0.12 -10.35 -10.94
CA TYR A 126 -1.46 -9.94 -11.35
C TYR A 126 -1.47 -8.43 -11.62
N PRO A 127 -2.25 -7.95 -12.61
CA PRO A 127 -2.25 -6.53 -12.97
C PRO A 127 -2.83 -5.63 -11.87
N LEU A 128 -3.70 -6.17 -11.01
CA LEU A 128 -4.16 -5.47 -9.79
C LEU A 128 -3.12 -5.62 -8.67
N LEU A 129 -2.98 -4.57 -7.86
CA LEU A 129 -2.03 -4.55 -6.75
C LEU A 129 -2.56 -5.40 -5.59
N VAL A 130 -1.99 -6.60 -5.49
CA VAL A 130 -2.34 -7.60 -4.48
C VAL A 130 -1.09 -7.98 -3.70
N LEU A 131 -1.18 -7.95 -2.37
CA LEU A 131 -0.14 -8.43 -1.47
C LEU A 131 -0.61 -9.68 -0.75
N TYR A 132 0.30 -10.62 -0.52
CA TYR A 132 0.00 -11.90 0.09
C TYR A 132 0.48 -11.96 1.53
N PHE A 133 -0.39 -12.44 2.42
CA PHE A 133 -0.07 -12.61 3.83
C PHE A 133 -0.35 -14.05 4.28
N LEU A 134 0.66 -14.67 4.88
CA LEU A 134 0.52 -15.92 5.62
C LEU A 134 0.50 -15.62 7.12
N ALA A 135 -0.68 -15.71 7.74
CA ALA A 135 -0.77 -15.79 9.19
C ALA A 135 -0.20 -17.15 9.63
N ARG A 136 0.97 -17.18 10.26
CA ARG A 136 1.49 -18.43 10.86
C ARG A 136 0.95 -18.58 12.29
N LYS A 137 0.41 -19.77 12.59
CA LYS A 137 0.18 -20.18 14.00
C LYS A 137 1.53 -20.51 14.62
N LYS A 138 1.81 -19.97 15.80
CA LYS A 138 2.81 -20.54 16.70
C LYS A 138 2.32 -21.93 17.16
N ARG A 139 3.19 -22.94 17.08
CA ARG A 139 3.07 -24.16 17.90
C ARG A 139 3.61 -23.84 19.29
#